data_AF-A0A8H4KTM0-F1
#
_entry.id   AF-A0A8H4KTM0-F1
#
_cell.length_a   1.000
_cell.length_b   1.000
_cell.length_c   1.000
_cell.angle_alpha   90.00
_cell.angle_beta   90.00
_cell.angle_gamma   90.00
#
_symmetry.space_group_name_H-M   'P 1'
#
loop_
_entity.id
_entity.type
_entity.pdbx_description
1 polymer ?
#
loop_
_entity_poly.entity_id
_entity_poly.type
_entity_poly.pdbx_seq_one_letter_code
_entity_poly.pdbx_strand_id
1 'polypeptide(L)'
;MSVPEAWPSSPAKLTLEAWSQGCMIGALIIMIGITLANMRRGVLLHKLILIELLLAMPNGFFTFFDPPTWGWYLSSTAIFLIISWNLHNVIAWIKNKPFLSKRNNRIYIGTIILVQPYWVLEIYANFTYFNTPNTHLFVSTRPLEAVCRDPWWIFTATNLFWNIKYRYEFTPLEIIRVSPRFGLLLLSMSLSIIFLIIDILSVTTVIPIGYVNPFWKFSFIFKCFTDTIILDDFKTALDKLSRYKMDRNHPLPFSRPSTPALKA
;
A
#
# COMPACT_ATOMS: atom_id res chain seq x y z
N MET A 1 33.09 -1.68 -19.83
CA MET A 1 31.68 -2.13 -19.83
C MET A 1 30.85 -0.99 -20.36
N SER A 2 30.07 -1.22 -21.42
CA SER A 2 29.17 -0.21 -21.99
C SER A 2 28.12 0.21 -20.94
N VAL A 3 27.84 1.51 -20.86
CA VAL A 3 26.73 2.04 -20.05
C VAL A 3 25.44 1.38 -20.55
N PRO A 4 24.63 0.74 -19.68
CA PRO A 4 23.34 0.20 -20.10
C PRO A 4 22.48 1.32 -20.71
N GLU A 5 21.85 1.11 -21.86
CA GLU A 5 20.96 2.09 -22.50
C GLU A 5 19.81 2.56 -21.57
N ALA A 6 19.48 1.74 -20.57
CA ALA A 6 18.47 2.02 -19.56
C ALA A 6 18.89 3.06 -18.50
N TRP A 7 20.18 3.41 -18.40
CA TRP A 7 20.65 4.41 -17.44
C TRP A 7 20.09 5.81 -17.78
N PRO A 8 19.48 6.53 -16.83
CA PRO A 8 18.90 7.85 -17.08
C PRO A 8 20.01 8.90 -17.26
N SER A 9 20.57 8.99 -18.47
CA SER A 9 21.66 9.91 -18.80
C SER A 9 21.22 11.37 -18.99
N SER A 10 19.94 11.63 -19.27
CA SER A 10 19.45 12.99 -19.43
C SER A 10 19.15 13.64 -18.07
N PRO A 11 19.56 14.91 -17.84
CA PRO A 11 19.34 15.59 -16.56
C PRO A 11 17.87 15.59 -16.11
N ALA A 12 16.93 15.73 -17.04
CA ALA A 12 15.51 15.69 -16.76
C ALA A 12 15.02 14.32 -16.23
N LYS A 13 15.48 13.22 -16.85
CA LYS A 13 15.13 11.85 -16.41
C LYS A 13 15.73 11.55 -15.04
N LEU A 14 16.99 11.92 -14.84
CA LEU A 14 17.67 11.73 -13.56
C LEU A 14 17.00 12.54 -12.45
N THR A 15 16.65 13.80 -12.72
CA THR A 15 15.97 14.67 -11.74
C THR A 15 14.61 14.10 -11.33
N LEU A 16 13.81 13.66 -12.29
CA LEU A 16 12.49 13.09 -12.01
C LEU A 16 12.59 11.77 -11.22
N GLU A 17 13.54 10.91 -11.59
CA GLU A 17 13.78 9.64 -10.90
C GLU A 17 14.26 9.90 -9.47
N ALA A 18 15.29 10.73 -9.27
CA ALA A 18 15.82 11.07 -7.95
C ALA A 18 14.77 11.76 -7.06
N TRP A 19 13.99 12.70 -7.59
CA TRP A 19 12.92 13.36 -6.84
C TRP A 19 11.85 12.36 -6.38
N SER A 20 11.36 11.52 -7.29
CA SER A 20 10.30 10.56 -6.96
C SER A 20 10.78 9.47 -6.00
N GLN A 21 12.04 9.03 -6.11
CA GLN A 21 12.66 8.12 -5.14
C GLN A 21 12.82 8.78 -3.76
N GLY A 22 13.33 10.02 -3.71
CA GLY A 22 13.45 10.78 -2.47
C GLY A 22 12.10 11.00 -1.78
N CYS A 23 11.05 11.29 -2.55
CA CYS A 23 9.68 11.41 -2.04
C CYS A 23 9.19 10.09 -1.42
N MET A 24 9.39 8.97 -2.12
CA MET A 24 9.01 7.64 -1.62
C MET A 24 9.75 7.29 -0.33
N ILE A 25 11.07 7.41 -0.31
CA ILE A 25 11.88 7.10 0.89
C ILE A 25 11.52 8.01 2.06
N GLY A 26 11.38 9.32 1.83
CA GLY A 26 10.96 10.26 2.86
C GLY A 26 9.61 9.88 3.49
N ALA A 27 8.64 9.50 2.65
CA ALA A 27 7.33 9.05 3.13
C ALA A 27 7.42 7.75 3.95
N LEU A 28 8.20 6.76 3.48
CA LEU A 28 8.42 5.49 4.19
C LEU A 28 9.07 5.72 5.58
N ILE A 29 10.05 6.61 5.69
CA ILE A 29 10.69 6.94 6.97
C ILE A 29 9.69 7.53 7.96
N ILE A 30 8.86 8.48 7.52
CA ILE A 30 7.81 9.07 8.36
C ILE A 30 6.82 7.99 8.81
N MET A 31 6.40 7.12 7.90
CA MET A 31 5.50 6.00 8.17
C MET A 31 6.08 4.98 9.14
N ILE A 32 7.38 4.70 9.07
CA ILE A 32 8.09 3.87 10.06
C ILE A 32 8.01 4.52 11.44
N GLY A 33 8.29 5.82 11.55
CA GLY A 33 8.17 6.57 12.80
C GLY A 33 6.76 6.49 13.40
N ILE A 34 5.73 6.72 12.58
CA ILE A 34 4.32 6.59 13.00
C ILE A 34 4.02 5.16 13.45
N THR A 35 4.45 4.16 12.70
CA THR A 35 4.20 2.74 13.01
C THR A 35 4.84 2.36 14.33
N LEU A 36 6.10 2.72 14.54
CA LEU A 36 6.82 2.46 15.80
C LEU A 36 6.15 3.15 16.99
N ALA A 37 5.75 4.41 16.84
CA ALA A 37 5.10 5.18 17.91
C ALA A 37 3.74 4.60 18.34
N ASN A 38 3.03 3.95 17.41
CA ASN A 38 1.68 3.41 17.66
C ASN A 38 1.67 1.87 17.81
N MET A 39 2.83 1.21 17.72
CA MET A 39 2.93 -0.24 17.78
C MET A 39 2.64 -0.77 19.18
N ARG A 40 1.61 -1.61 19.28
CA ARG A 40 1.29 -2.38 20.50
C ARG A 40 2.06 -3.69 20.60
N ARG A 41 2.51 -4.04 21.81
CA ARG A 41 3.21 -5.31 22.11
C ARG A 41 2.28 -6.50 21.82
N GLY A 42 2.80 -7.50 21.12
CA GLY A 42 2.08 -8.76 20.83
C GLY A 42 1.20 -8.73 19.57
N VAL A 43 1.06 -7.60 18.88
CA VAL A 43 0.27 -7.52 17.64
C VAL A 43 1.16 -7.80 16.43
N LEU A 44 0.93 -8.94 15.76
CA LEU A 44 1.71 -9.34 14.58
C LEU A 44 1.53 -8.37 13.41
N LEU A 45 0.31 -7.89 13.17
CA LEU A 45 -0.02 -7.01 12.05
C LEU A 45 0.87 -5.77 12.00
N HIS A 46 1.12 -5.13 13.14
CA HIS A 46 1.98 -3.95 13.20
C HIS A 46 3.43 -4.25 12.83
N LYS A 47 3.93 -5.43 13.22
CA LYS A 47 5.30 -5.87 12.87
C LYS A 47 5.41 -6.14 11.38
N LEU A 48 4.37 -6.72 10.77
CA LEU A 48 4.34 -6.94 9.32
C LEU A 48 4.35 -5.62 8.55
N ILE A 49 3.56 -4.64 8.97
CA ILE A 49 3.57 -3.28 8.38
C ILE A 49 4.96 -2.65 8.49
N LEU A 50 5.61 -2.77 9.65
CA LEU A 50 6.98 -2.27 9.80
C LEU A 50 7.97 -2.98 8.85
N ILE A 51 7.89 -4.31 8.74
CA ILE A 51 8.75 -5.09 7.85
C ILE A 51 8.51 -4.72 6.38
N GLU A 52 7.26 -4.53 5.97
CA GLU A 52 6.88 -4.08 4.63
C GLU A 52 7.57 -2.76 4.27
N LEU A 53 7.51 -1.77 5.17
CA LEU A 53 8.14 -0.47 4.98
C LEU A 53 9.67 -0.62 4.86
N LEU A 54 10.29 -1.40 5.76
CA LEU A 54 11.74 -1.61 5.78
C LEU A 54 12.25 -2.33 4.53
N LEU A 55 11.50 -3.30 4.01
CA LEU A 55 11.86 -4.05 2.80
C LEU A 55 11.80 -3.18 1.53
N ALA A 56 10.93 -2.18 1.47
CA ALA A 56 10.84 -1.31 0.31
C ALA A 56 11.96 -0.26 0.23
N MET A 57 12.51 0.18 1.38
CA MET A 57 13.46 1.29 1.42
C MET A 57 14.74 1.07 0.60
N PRO A 58 15.43 -0.09 0.63
CA PRO A 58 16.70 -0.24 -0.06
C PRO A 58 16.64 0.11 -1.55
N ASN A 59 15.49 -0.17 -2.21
CA ASN A 59 15.33 0.08 -3.63
C ASN A 59 15.35 1.57 -3.98
N GLY A 60 14.89 2.48 -3.11
CA GLY A 60 14.88 3.90 -3.45
C GLY A 60 16.24 4.59 -3.44
N PHE A 61 17.32 3.88 -3.13
CA PHE A 61 18.68 4.42 -3.09
C PHE A 61 19.50 4.14 -4.35
N PHE A 62 18.97 3.43 -5.34
CA PHE A 62 19.78 3.01 -6.49
C PHE A 62 20.35 4.19 -7.29
N THR A 63 19.68 5.35 -7.26
CA THR A 63 20.10 6.55 -8.01
C THR A 63 21.39 7.18 -7.50
N PHE A 64 21.93 6.73 -6.36
CA PHE A 64 23.20 7.19 -5.81
C PHE A 64 24.44 6.52 -6.42
N PHE A 65 24.25 5.46 -7.19
CA PHE A 65 25.36 4.69 -7.75
C PHE A 65 25.46 4.89 -9.25
N ASP A 66 26.68 4.96 -9.78
CA ASP A 66 26.94 4.93 -11.21
C ASP A 66 27.01 3.49 -11.75
N PRO A 67 26.83 3.27 -13.07
CA PRO A 67 27.08 1.97 -13.69
C PRO A 67 28.53 1.51 -13.51
N PRO A 68 28.80 0.21 -13.28
CA PRO A 68 27.84 -0.91 -13.28
C PRO A 68 27.12 -1.14 -11.94
N THR A 69 27.58 -0.52 -10.85
CA THR A 69 27.04 -0.72 -9.50
C THR A 69 25.54 -0.39 -9.43
N TRP A 70 25.09 0.61 -10.18
CA TRP A 70 23.68 0.93 -10.33
C TRP A 70 22.80 -0.27 -10.66
N GLY A 71 23.12 -1.01 -11.74
CA GLY A 71 22.28 -2.10 -12.23
C GLY A 71 22.20 -3.26 -11.22
N TRP A 72 23.34 -3.58 -10.61
CA TRP A 72 23.42 -4.62 -9.58
C TRP A 72 22.64 -4.24 -8.33
N TYR A 73 22.80 -3.01 -7.86
CA TYR A 73 22.10 -2.51 -6.68
C TYR A 73 20.59 -2.44 -6.94
N LEU A 74 20.17 -1.87 -8.08
CA LEU A 74 18.76 -1.77 -8.47
C LEU A 74 18.11 -3.16 -8.52
N SER A 75 18.71 -4.13 -9.22
CA SER A 75 18.13 -5.46 -9.36
C SER A 75 18.14 -6.26 -8.05
N SER A 76 19.20 -6.16 -7.24
CA SER A 76 19.27 -6.84 -5.94
C SER A 76 18.23 -6.29 -4.97
N THR A 77 18.05 -4.96 -4.95
CA THR A 77 17.08 -4.33 -4.06
C THR A 77 15.63 -4.42 -4.54
N ALA A 78 15.42 -4.61 -5.84
CA ALA A 78 14.10 -4.89 -6.40
C ALA A 78 13.48 -6.18 -5.83
N ILE A 79 14.30 -7.16 -5.43
CA ILE A 79 13.84 -8.36 -4.74
C ILE A 79 13.13 -7.97 -3.43
N PHE A 80 13.74 -7.11 -2.61
CA PHE A 80 13.11 -6.67 -1.35
C PHE A 80 11.84 -5.86 -1.59
N LEU A 81 11.82 -5.02 -2.63
CA LEU A 81 10.62 -4.28 -3.03
C LEU A 81 9.48 -5.24 -3.43
N ILE A 82 9.76 -6.28 -4.20
CA ILE A 82 8.76 -7.30 -4.60
C ILE A 82 8.26 -8.07 -3.37
N ILE A 83 9.15 -8.40 -2.42
CA ILE A 83 8.72 -9.01 -1.15
C ILE A 83 7.82 -8.04 -0.37
N SER A 84 8.12 -6.75 -0.34
CA SER A 84 7.26 -5.72 0.27
C SER A 84 5.89 -5.67 -0.40
N TRP A 85 5.80 -5.66 -1.73
CA TRP A 85 4.51 -5.69 -2.44
C TRP A 85 3.67 -6.94 -2.12
N ASN A 86 4.31 -8.11 -2.04
CA ASN A 86 3.62 -9.34 -1.65
C ASN A 86 3.16 -9.28 -0.18
N LEU A 87 3.99 -8.73 0.70
CA LEU A 87 3.65 -8.54 2.11
C LEU A 87 2.51 -7.55 2.30
N HIS A 88 2.45 -6.48 1.51
CA HIS A 88 1.33 -5.54 1.47
C HIS A 88 0.01 -6.27 1.18
N ASN A 89 0.00 -7.15 0.18
CA ASN A 89 -1.18 -7.95 -0.16
C ASN A 89 -1.60 -8.89 0.98
N VAL A 90 -0.65 -9.43 1.74
CA VAL A 90 -0.91 -10.22 2.95
C VAL A 90 -1.47 -9.35 4.09
N ILE A 91 -0.94 -8.14 4.28
CA ILE A 91 -1.44 -7.18 5.28
C ILE A 91 -2.88 -6.77 4.94
N ALA A 92 -3.15 -6.42 3.68
CA ALA A 92 -4.47 -6.11 3.18
C ALA A 92 -5.44 -7.28 3.37
N TRP A 93 -4.98 -8.52 3.14
CA TRP A 93 -5.74 -9.73 3.46
C TRP A 93 -6.08 -9.83 4.94
N ILE A 94 -5.10 -9.69 5.85
CA ILE A 94 -5.32 -9.78 7.30
C ILE A 94 -6.33 -8.74 7.77
N LYS A 95 -6.23 -7.49 7.29
CA LYS A 95 -7.15 -6.40 7.64
C LYS A 95 -8.57 -6.62 7.12
N ASN A 96 -8.68 -7.22 5.94
CA ASN A 96 -9.97 -7.49 5.30
C ASN A 96 -10.59 -8.84 5.75
N LYS A 97 -9.79 -9.75 6.29
CA LYS A 97 -10.17 -11.12 6.69
C LYS A 97 -11.46 -11.19 7.52
N PRO A 98 -11.73 -10.31 8.50
CA PRO A 98 -12.96 -10.37 9.29
C PRO A 98 -14.26 -10.16 8.49
N PHE A 99 -14.18 -9.58 7.29
CA PHE A 99 -15.33 -9.38 6.40
C PHE A 99 -15.55 -10.52 5.40
N LEU A 100 -14.57 -11.42 5.25
CA LEU A 100 -14.58 -12.46 4.23
C LEU A 100 -15.18 -13.77 4.74
N SER A 101 -15.91 -14.47 3.87
CA SER A 101 -16.34 -15.86 4.11
C SER A 101 -15.14 -16.82 4.08
N LYS A 102 -15.28 -18.02 4.64
CA LYS A 102 -14.22 -19.05 4.63
C LYS A 102 -13.75 -19.40 3.20
N ARG A 103 -14.65 -19.36 2.21
CA ARG A 103 -14.31 -19.60 0.80
C ARG A 103 -13.51 -18.44 0.21
N ASN A 104 -14.00 -17.20 0.38
CA ASN A 104 -13.35 -16.02 -0.18
C ASN A 104 -11.98 -15.78 0.45
N ASN A 105 -11.83 -16.09 1.74
CA ASN A 105 -10.57 -16.05 2.45
C ASN A 105 -9.52 -16.99 1.81
N ARG A 106 -9.90 -18.24 1.50
CA ARG A 106 -9.01 -19.20 0.81
C ARG A 106 -8.66 -18.76 -0.61
N ILE A 107 -9.61 -18.20 -1.34
CA ILE A 107 -9.37 -17.68 -2.70
C ILE A 107 -8.39 -16.50 -2.66
N TYR A 108 -8.57 -15.57 -1.71
CA TYR A 108 -7.70 -14.40 -1.56
C TYR A 108 -6.25 -14.82 -1.35
N ILE A 109 -5.96 -15.64 -0.35
CA ILE A 109 -4.58 -16.06 -0.06
C ILE A 109 -4.04 -17.03 -1.13
N GLY A 110 -4.89 -17.90 -1.68
CA GLY A 110 -4.50 -18.84 -2.74
C GLY A 110 -4.02 -18.11 -4.00
N THR A 111 -4.68 -17.01 -4.38
CA THR A 111 -4.25 -16.21 -5.54
C THR A 111 -2.91 -15.49 -5.31
N ILE A 112 -2.62 -15.02 -4.08
CA ILE A 112 -1.29 -14.46 -3.74
C ILE A 112 -0.19 -15.53 -3.91
N ILE A 113 -0.47 -16.78 -3.56
CA ILE A 113 0.49 -17.87 -3.73
C ILE A 113 0.69 -18.21 -5.22
N LEU A 114 -0.38 -18.18 -6.01
CA LEU A 114 -0.32 -18.48 -7.44
C LEU A 114 0.48 -17.46 -8.26
N VAL A 115 0.68 -16.24 -7.77
CA VAL A 115 1.45 -15.21 -8.49
C VAL A 115 2.96 -15.31 -8.27
N GLN A 116 3.43 -16.14 -7.33
CA GLN A 116 4.88 -16.26 -7.04
C GLN A 116 5.74 -16.65 -8.26
N PRO A 117 5.32 -17.56 -9.17
CA PRO A 117 6.10 -17.86 -10.37
C PRO A 117 6.32 -16.65 -11.28
N TYR A 118 5.33 -15.75 -11.39
CA TYR A 118 5.49 -14.50 -12.12
C TYR A 118 6.57 -13.62 -11.48
N TRP A 119 6.58 -13.49 -10.16
CA TRP A 119 7.58 -12.67 -9.47
C TRP A 119 9.00 -13.21 -9.61
N VAL A 120 9.18 -14.53 -9.64
CA VAL A 120 10.48 -15.15 -9.93
C VAL A 120 10.94 -14.81 -11.35
N LEU A 121 10.05 -14.89 -12.34
CA LEU A 121 10.34 -14.49 -13.71
C LEU A 121 10.71 -13.00 -13.79
N GLU A 122 9.96 -12.14 -13.11
CA GLU A 122 10.15 -10.69 -13.14
C GLU A 122 11.49 -10.27 -12.49
N ILE A 123 11.91 -10.93 -11.41
CA ILE A 123 13.24 -10.71 -10.79
C ILE A 123 14.36 -11.04 -11.80
N TYR A 124 14.25 -12.18 -12.49
CA TYR A 124 15.22 -12.56 -13.51
C TYR A 124 15.20 -11.58 -14.70
N ALA A 125 14.02 -11.23 -15.20
CA ALA A 125 13.85 -10.28 -16.29
C ALA A 125 14.46 -8.92 -15.95
N ASN A 126 14.19 -8.39 -14.75
CA ASN A 126 14.78 -7.16 -14.23
C ASN A 126 16.30 -7.22 -14.20
N PHE A 127 16.86 -8.30 -13.63
CA PHE A 127 18.31 -8.48 -13.57
C PHE A 127 18.94 -8.46 -14.96
N THR A 128 18.39 -9.24 -15.90
CA THR A 128 18.90 -9.29 -17.27
C THR A 128 18.78 -7.95 -17.99
N TYR A 129 17.69 -7.21 -17.79
CA TYR A 129 17.46 -5.91 -18.43
C TYR A 129 18.48 -4.84 -18.01
N PHE A 130 18.84 -4.80 -16.72
CA PHE A 130 19.73 -3.76 -16.20
C PHE A 130 21.22 -4.14 -16.20
N ASN A 131 21.55 -5.43 -16.30
CA ASN A 131 22.93 -5.91 -16.19
C ASN A 131 23.45 -6.65 -17.44
N THR A 132 22.59 -6.92 -18.43
CA THR A 132 22.96 -7.64 -19.66
C THR A 132 22.37 -6.97 -20.90
N PRO A 133 22.80 -7.33 -22.12
CA PRO A 133 22.19 -6.81 -23.36
C PRO A 133 20.75 -7.29 -23.64
N ASN A 134 20.21 -8.22 -22.85
CA ASN A 134 18.88 -8.78 -23.09
C ASN A 134 17.78 -7.84 -22.56
N THR A 135 17.08 -7.17 -23.46
CA THR A 135 16.01 -6.21 -23.12
C THR A 135 14.59 -6.74 -23.35
N HIS A 136 14.43 -7.80 -24.15
CA HIS A 136 13.13 -8.24 -24.65
C HIS A 136 12.22 -8.82 -23.56
N LEU A 137 12.78 -9.64 -22.66
CA LEU A 137 11.98 -10.34 -21.65
C LEU A 137 11.25 -9.37 -20.73
N PHE A 138 11.97 -8.42 -20.15
CA PHE A 138 11.40 -7.43 -19.22
C PHE A 138 10.34 -6.54 -19.88
N VAL A 139 10.58 -6.07 -21.11
CA VAL A 139 9.60 -5.25 -21.83
C VAL A 139 8.31 -6.04 -22.11
N SER A 140 8.42 -7.35 -22.40
CA SER A 140 7.27 -8.20 -22.69
C SER A 140 6.45 -8.59 -21.44
N THR A 141 7.08 -8.73 -20.28
CA THR A 141 6.40 -9.14 -19.03
C THR A 141 5.84 -7.96 -18.24
N ARG A 142 6.42 -6.77 -18.39
CA ARG A 142 6.07 -5.56 -17.63
C ARG A 142 4.57 -5.19 -17.62
N PRO A 143 3.79 -5.33 -18.72
CA PRO A 143 2.35 -5.06 -18.67
C PRO A 143 1.57 -5.98 -17.71
N LEU A 144 2.09 -7.18 -17.42
CA LEU A 144 1.49 -8.12 -16.47
C LEU A 144 1.77 -7.75 -15.00
N GLU A 145 2.73 -6.86 -14.74
CA GLU A 145 3.13 -6.47 -13.39
C GLU A 145 1.96 -5.94 -12.58
N ALA A 146 1.18 -5.03 -13.15
CA ALA A 146 0.03 -4.46 -12.46
C ALA A 146 -1.03 -5.53 -12.12
N VAL A 147 -1.27 -6.49 -13.02
CA VAL A 147 -2.19 -7.61 -12.78
C VAL A 147 -1.65 -8.55 -11.70
N CYS A 148 -0.34 -8.70 -11.60
CA CYS A 148 0.30 -9.57 -10.61
C CYS A 148 0.57 -8.88 -9.27
N ARG A 149 0.41 -7.56 -9.19
CA ARG A 149 0.69 -6.73 -8.00
C ARG A 149 -0.58 -6.25 -7.30
N ASP A 150 -1.57 -5.79 -8.06
CA ASP A 150 -2.60 -4.87 -7.58
C ASP A 150 -4.04 -5.38 -7.41
N PRO A 151 -4.50 -6.52 -7.96
CA PRO A 151 -5.90 -6.94 -7.83
C PRO A 151 -6.41 -7.08 -6.39
N TRP A 152 -5.58 -7.55 -5.47
CA TRP A 152 -5.93 -7.72 -4.06
C TRP A 152 -6.20 -6.40 -3.36
N TRP A 153 -5.43 -5.37 -3.71
CA TRP A 153 -5.62 -4.04 -3.17
C TRP A 153 -6.94 -3.42 -3.64
N ILE A 154 -7.22 -3.51 -4.95
CA ILE A 154 -8.49 -3.05 -5.54
C ILE A 154 -9.65 -3.75 -4.83
N PHE A 155 -9.59 -5.08 -4.71
CA PHE A 155 -10.63 -5.85 -4.03
C PHE A 155 -10.80 -5.43 -2.56
N THR A 156 -9.70 -5.24 -1.81
CA THR A 156 -9.77 -4.82 -0.40
C THR A 156 -10.41 -3.43 -0.27
N ALA A 157 -10.02 -2.48 -1.12
CA ALA A 157 -10.61 -1.15 -1.13
C ALA A 157 -12.11 -1.21 -1.44
N THR A 158 -12.50 -1.85 -2.55
CA THR A 158 -13.91 -1.99 -2.94
C THR A 158 -14.72 -2.71 -1.87
N ASN A 159 -14.19 -3.79 -1.28
CA ASN A 159 -14.86 -4.50 -0.20
C ASN A 159 -15.06 -3.62 1.04
N LEU A 160 -14.08 -2.78 1.40
CA LEU A 160 -14.23 -1.85 2.51
C LEU A 160 -15.33 -0.83 2.24
N PHE A 161 -15.31 -0.17 1.08
CA PHE A 161 -16.36 0.78 0.67
C PHE A 161 -17.75 0.11 0.64
N TRP A 162 -17.83 -1.12 0.14
CA TRP A 162 -19.07 -1.90 0.13
C TRP A 162 -19.60 -2.16 1.53
N ASN A 163 -18.75 -2.63 2.46
CA ASN A 163 -19.17 -2.92 3.84
C ASN A 163 -19.60 -1.65 4.57
N ILE A 164 -18.90 -0.53 4.37
CA ILE A 164 -19.26 0.77 4.94
C ILE A 164 -20.67 1.19 4.51
N LYS A 165 -20.95 1.11 3.21
CA LYS A 165 -22.23 1.53 2.65
C LYS A 165 -23.37 0.61 3.05
N TYR A 166 -23.19 -0.70 2.92
CA TYR A 166 -24.29 -1.68 3.00
C TYR A 166 -24.41 -2.39 4.35
N ARG A 167 -23.35 -2.51 5.15
CA ARG A 167 -23.41 -3.17 6.47
C ARG A 167 -23.49 -2.19 7.63
N TYR A 168 -22.77 -1.07 7.53
CA TYR A 168 -22.71 -0.08 8.60
C TYR A 168 -23.55 1.18 8.32
N GLU A 169 -24.13 1.28 7.12
CA GLU A 169 -25.01 2.38 6.71
C GLU A 169 -24.43 3.76 7.02
N PHE A 170 -23.14 3.92 6.76
CA PHE A 170 -22.44 5.18 6.91
C PHE A 170 -22.28 5.88 5.56
N THR A 171 -22.59 7.16 5.53
CA THR A 171 -22.23 8.03 4.39
C THR A 171 -20.78 8.51 4.55
N PRO A 172 -19.97 8.65 3.47
CA PRO A 172 -18.58 9.10 3.57
C PRO A 172 -18.38 10.40 4.38
N LEU A 173 -19.29 11.38 4.24
CA LEU A 173 -19.26 12.62 5.02
C LEU A 173 -19.50 12.40 6.52
N GLU A 174 -20.38 11.47 6.88
CA GLU A 174 -20.62 11.11 8.28
C GLU A 174 -19.39 10.47 8.90
N ILE A 175 -18.70 9.61 8.14
CA ILE A 175 -17.47 8.95 8.59
C ILE A 175 -16.39 9.99 8.88
N ILE A 176 -16.17 10.95 7.98
CA ILE A 176 -15.19 12.02 8.16
C ILE A 176 -15.53 12.83 9.42
N ARG A 177 -16.81 13.12 9.65
CA ARG A 177 -17.27 13.89 10.81
C ARG A 177 -17.12 13.12 12.13
N VAL A 178 -17.29 11.80 12.12
CA VAL A 178 -17.14 10.95 13.31
C VAL A 178 -15.68 10.61 13.58
N SER A 179 -14.91 10.30 12.53
CA SER A 179 -13.49 9.99 12.62
C SER A 179 -12.74 10.50 11.38
N PRO A 180 -12.10 11.68 11.49
CA PRO A 180 -11.27 12.23 10.43
C PRO A 180 -10.16 11.27 9.97
N ARG A 181 -9.61 10.46 10.90
CA ARG A 181 -8.59 9.45 10.60
C ARG A 181 -9.10 8.41 9.61
N PHE A 182 -10.32 7.93 9.81
CA PHE A 182 -10.91 6.96 8.90
C PHE A 182 -11.22 7.59 7.53
N GLY A 183 -11.62 8.87 7.52
CA GLY A 183 -11.74 9.65 6.29
C GLY A 183 -10.44 9.73 5.49
N LEU A 184 -9.31 10.02 6.16
CA LEU A 184 -7.99 10.04 5.55
C LEU A 184 -7.59 8.67 4.98
N LEU A 185 -7.94 7.57 5.66
CA LEU A 185 -7.73 6.22 5.13
C LEU A 185 -8.47 6.04 3.79
N LEU A 186 -9.77 6.34 3.72
CA LEU A 186 -10.56 6.18 2.50
C LEU A 186 -10.06 7.08 1.35
N LEU A 187 -9.65 8.31 1.67
CA LEU A 187 -9.03 9.20 0.71
C LEU A 187 -7.72 8.60 0.17
N SER A 188 -6.86 8.11 1.07
CA SER A 188 -5.59 7.48 0.70
C SER A 188 -5.80 6.25 -0.17
N MET A 189 -6.77 5.38 0.16
CA MET A 189 -7.13 4.25 -0.69
C MET A 189 -7.58 4.71 -2.08
N SER A 190 -8.40 5.75 -2.16
CA SER A 190 -8.88 6.28 -3.45
C SER A 190 -7.74 6.85 -4.29
N LEU A 191 -6.86 7.66 -3.70
CA LEU A 191 -5.68 8.22 -4.37
C LEU A 191 -4.74 7.12 -4.86
N SER A 192 -4.52 6.07 -4.06
CA SER A 192 -3.67 4.96 -4.48
C SER A 192 -4.18 4.23 -5.72
N ILE A 193 -5.51 4.10 -5.88
CA ILE A 193 -6.15 3.50 -7.05
C ILE A 193 -6.06 4.44 -8.26
N ILE A 194 -6.24 5.75 -8.07
CA ILE A 194 -6.08 6.72 -9.15
C ILE A 194 -4.66 6.67 -9.72
N PHE A 195 -3.65 6.70 -8.85
CA PHE A 195 -2.25 6.60 -9.29
C PHE A 195 -1.92 5.26 -9.92
N LEU A 196 -2.53 4.17 -9.44
CA LEU A 196 -2.42 2.86 -10.08
C LEU A 196 -2.99 2.86 -11.51
N ILE A 197 -4.14 3.48 -11.73
CA ILE A 197 -4.74 3.56 -13.07
C ILE A 197 -3.81 4.35 -14.01
N ILE A 198 -3.29 5.49 -13.54
CA ILE A 198 -2.34 6.30 -14.33
C ILE A 198 -1.06 5.52 -14.63
N ASP A 199 -0.55 4.76 -13.65
CA ASP A 199 0.61 3.87 -13.81
C ASP A 199 0.38 2.83 -14.92
N ILE A 200 -0.76 2.16 -14.91
CA ILE A 200 -1.13 1.19 -15.95
C ILE A 200 -1.20 1.85 -17.32
N LEU A 201 -1.91 2.98 -17.44
CA LEU A 201 -2.06 3.70 -18.71
C LEU A 201 -0.72 4.18 -19.28
N SER A 202 0.23 4.52 -18.40
CA SER A 202 1.61 4.87 -18.74
C SER A 202 2.38 3.65 -19.26
N VAL A 203 2.33 2.52 -18.55
CA VAL A 203 3.02 1.27 -18.94
C VAL A 203 2.48 0.70 -20.25
N THR A 204 1.17 0.80 -20.51
CA THR A 204 0.55 0.33 -21.75
C THR A 204 0.69 1.33 -22.91
N THR A 205 1.49 2.38 -22.77
CA THR A 205 1.75 3.42 -23.79
C THR A 205 0.52 4.20 -24.27
N VAL A 206 -0.59 4.13 -23.52
CA VAL A 206 -1.81 4.89 -23.81
C VAL A 206 -1.60 6.37 -23.50
N ILE A 207 -0.85 6.65 -22.44
CA ILE A 207 -0.36 7.99 -22.12
C ILE A 207 1.16 7.96 -22.33
N PRO A 208 1.72 8.76 -23.25
CA PRO A 208 3.16 8.84 -23.48
C PRO A 208 3.82 9.66 -22.37
N ILE A 209 3.77 9.13 -21.16
CA ILE A 209 4.59 9.59 -20.04
C ILE A 209 5.97 9.02 -20.35
N GLY A 210 6.99 9.87 -20.37
CA GLY A 210 8.35 9.44 -20.74
C GLY A 210 8.86 8.24 -19.91
N TYR A 211 10.04 7.73 -20.25
CA TYR A 211 10.63 6.50 -19.67
C TYR A 211 10.58 6.33 -18.15
N VAL A 212 10.51 7.43 -17.37
CA VAL A 212 10.43 7.40 -15.91
C VAL A 212 8.99 7.59 -15.47
N ASN A 213 8.42 6.54 -14.87
CA ASN A 213 7.06 6.53 -14.35
C ASN A 213 7.06 6.66 -12.81
N PRO A 214 6.68 7.82 -12.24
CA PRO A 214 6.64 8.03 -10.80
C PRO A 214 5.33 7.55 -10.14
N PHE A 215 4.29 7.22 -10.92
CA PHE A 215 2.94 7.00 -10.39
C PHE A 215 2.80 5.72 -9.57
N TRP A 216 3.53 4.67 -9.91
CA TRP A 216 3.58 3.47 -9.06
C TRP A 216 4.15 3.78 -7.67
N LYS A 217 5.13 4.69 -7.55
CA LYS A 217 5.72 5.10 -6.27
C LYS A 217 4.67 5.83 -5.43
N PHE A 218 3.91 6.72 -6.04
CA PHE A 218 2.78 7.38 -5.36
C PHE A 218 1.71 6.38 -4.92
N SER A 219 1.31 5.47 -5.82
CA SER A 219 0.36 4.41 -5.46
C SER A 219 0.86 3.61 -4.25
N PHE A 220 2.14 3.23 -4.25
CA PHE A 220 2.79 2.52 -3.16
C PHE A 220 2.82 3.31 -1.86
N ILE A 221 3.19 4.60 -1.88
CA ILE A 221 3.16 5.48 -0.71
C ILE A 221 1.76 5.52 -0.10
N PHE A 222 0.72 5.75 -0.91
CA PHE A 222 -0.65 5.85 -0.39
C PHE A 222 -1.19 4.50 0.12
N LYS A 223 -0.77 3.38 -0.46
CA LYS A 223 -1.06 2.04 0.05
C LYS A 223 -0.47 1.84 1.45
N CYS A 224 0.84 2.00 1.59
CA CYS A 224 1.50 1.88 2.89
C CYS A 224 0.94 2.89 3.91
N PHE A 225 0.56 4.09 3.46
CA PHE A 225 -0.01 5.11 4.32
C PHE A 225 -1.34 4.66 4.94
N THR A 226 -2.21 4.00 4.17
CA THR A 226 -3.43 3.41 4.73
C THR A 226 -3.11 2.43 5.85
N ASP A 227 -2.01 1.69 5.71
CA ASP A 227 -1.64 0.71 6.69
C ASP A 227 -1.18 1.32 8.01
N THR A 228 -0.53 2.47 7.94
CA THR A 228 -0.10 3.24 9.12
C THR A 228 -1.21 4.04 9.79
N ILE A 229 -2.24 4.49 9.04
CA ILE A 229 -3.37 5.24 9.62
C ILE A 229 -4.23 4.33 10.51
N ILE A 230 -4.56 3.14 10.03
CA ILE A 230 -5.31 2.14 10.80
C ILE A 230 -4.47 0.88 10.88
N LEU A 231 -3.75 0.76 12.00
CA LEU A 231 -2.92 -0.41 12.29
C LEU A 231 -3.74 -1.65 12.63
N ASP A 232 -4.96 -1.46 13.15
CA ASP A 232 -5.90 -2.54 13.48
C ASP A 232 -6.60 -3.09 12.22
N ASP A 233 -7.35 -4.20 12.36
CA ASP A 233 -8.21 -4.68 11.29
C ASP A 233 -9.41 -3.73 11.07
N PHE A 234 -9.91 -3.69 9.82
CA PHE A 234 -10.95 -2.75 9.44
C PHE A 234 -12.26 -2.95 10.17
N LYS A 235 -12.59 -4.19 10.56
CA LYS A 235 -13.80 -4.49 11.31
C LYS A 235 -13.73 -3.92 12.71
N THR A 236 -12.63 -4.16 13.43
CA THR A 236 -12.42 -3.56 14.76
C THR A 236 -12.49 -2.04 14.70
N ALA A 237 -11.95 -1.41 13.65
CA ALA A 237 -12.05 0.04 13.47
C ALA A 237 -13.50 0.50 13.22
N LEU A 238 -14.23 -0.17 12.33
CA LEU A 238 -15.62 0.18 12.02
C LEU A 238 -16.59 -0.12 13.17
N ASP A 239 -16.40 -1.22 13.90
CA ASP A 239 -17.22 -1.56 15.07
C ASP A 239 -17.07 -0.50 16.18
N LYS A 240 -15.87 0.04 16.38
CA LYS A 240 -15.65 1.17 17.31
C LYS A 240 -16.40 2.43 16.86
N LEU A 241 -16.40 2.73 15.55
CA LEU A 241 -17.11 3.88 14.98
C LEU A 241 -18.63 3.72 15.06
N SER A 242 -19.13 2.51 14.79
CA SER A 242 -20.55 2.16 14.87
C SER A 242 -21.07 2.33 16.30
N ARG A 243 -20.36 1.79 17.30
CA ARG A 243 -20.70 1.98 18.73
C ARG A 243 -20.76 3.45 19.10
N TYR A 244 -19.76 4.24 18.69
CA TYR A 244 -19.73 5.67 18.96
C TYR A 244 -20.92 6.43 18.34
N LYS A 245 -21.36 6.06 17.13
CA LYS A 245 -22.59 6.61 16.51
C LYS A 245 -23.84 6.22 17.31
N MET A 246 -23.94 4.97 17.76
CA MET A 246 -25.09 4.51 18.56
C MET A 246 -25.18 5.26 19.89
N ASP A 247 -24.06 5.40 20.61
CA ASP A 247 -24.02 6.10 21.90
C ASP A 247 -24.40 7.59 21.78
N ARG A 248 -24.06 8.23 20.65
CA ARG A 248 -24.41 9.64 20.40
C ARG A 248 -25.85 9.85 19.96
N ASN A 249 -26.45 8.88 19.28
CA ASN A 249 -27.84 8.96 18.79
C ASN A 249 -28.86 8.46 19.82
N HIS A 250 -28.45 7.61 20.76
CA HIS A 250 -29.26 7.14 21.89
C HIS A 250 -28.54 7.44 23.21
N PRO A 251 -28.61 8.67 23.75
CA PRO A 251 -28.23 8.88 25.13
C PRO A 251 -29.12 7.98 26.01
N LEU A 252 -28.49 7.05 26.74
CA LEU A 252 -29.19 6.14 27.65
C LEU A 252 -30.14 6.95 28.57
N PRO A 253 -31.42 6.56 28.71
CA PRO A 253 -32.40 7.31 29.51
C PRO A 253 -32.17 7.22 31.04
N PHE A 254 -30.98 6.83 31.51
CA PHE A 254 -30.69 6.58 32.92
C PHE A 254 -29.42 7.31 33.41
N SER A 255 -29.33 8.60 33.15
CA SER A 255 -28.63 9.48 34.10
C SER A 255 -29.63 9.82 35.22
N ARG A 256 -29.78 8.94 36.22
CA ARG A 256 -30.51 9.29 37.45
C ARG A 256 -29.79 10.49 38.09
N PRO A 257 -30.48 11.59 38.42
CA PRO A 257 -29.91 12.59 39.31
C PRO A 257 -29.62 11.91 40.63
N SER A 258 -28.37 11.94 41.08
CA SER A 258 -27.99 11.57 42.44
C SER A 258 -28.78 12.47 43.40
N THR A 259 -29.79 11.89 44.04
CA THR A 259 -30.56 12.55 45.09
C THR A 259 -29.61 12.87 46.24
N PRO A 260 -29.48 14.13 46.69
CA PRO A 260 -28.69 14.42 47.87
C PRO A 260 -29.38 13.77 49.07
N ALA A 261 -28.67 12.86 49.73
CA ALA A 261 -29.10 12.28 50.99
C ALA A 261 -29.29 13.41 52.00
N LEU A 262 -30.52 13.60 52.48
CA LEU A 262 -30.80 14.38 53.68
C LEU A 262 -29.96 13.81 54.82
N LYS A 263 -29.07 14.63 55.37
CA LYS A 263 -28.53 14.42 56.71
C LYS A 263 -29.55 14.99 57.70
N ALA A 264 -30.11 14.11 58.52
CA ALA A 264 -30.76 14.47 59.78
C ALA A 264 -29.70 14.81 60.83
#